data_AF-A0A6I8V089-F1
#
_entry.id   AF-A0A6I8V089-F1
#
_cell.length_a   1.000
_cell.length_b   1.000
_cell.length_c   1.000
_cell.angle_alpha   90.00
_cell.angle_beta   90.00
_cell.angle_gamma   90.00
#
_symmetry.space_group_name_H-M   'P 1'
#
loop_
_entity.id
_entity.type
_entity.pdbx_description
1 polymer ?
#
loop_
_entity_poly.entity_id
_entity_poly.type
_entity_poly.pdbx_seq_one_letter_code
_entity_poly.pdbx_strand_id
1 'polypeptide(L)'
;MSGKEFASEENFGSSLLLVLLAMVFVLTFTTLGCWSRNASGRPARKALAARSAAWNVLGSCALVLFVVVAWTMVTIVGVGLIGRTRSGNAFNPHKILQVPSSCSQAEIRKAYRELSKVLHPDVRGTGDEAQFILLSTAYRALIKSPAKENYRLFGHPDGSDALGADRPEALGRFYNWVTQSVQSFGQWLRTKFGRT
;
A
#
# COMPACT_ATOMS: atom_id res chain seq x y z
N MET A 1 -17.36 11.97 -1.10
CA MET A 1 -15.89 12.12 -1.23
C MET A 1 -15.21 10.96 -0.50
N SER A 2 -15.11 9.78 -1.10
CA SER A 2 -14.39 8.64 -0.51
C SER A 2 -14.09 7.62 -1.58
N GLY A 3 -12.87 7.67 -2.10
CA GLY A 3 -12.36 6.71 -3.07
C GLY A 3 -10.86 6.87 -3.09
N LYS A 4 -10.16 5.79 -2.75
CA LYS A 4 -8.71 5.47 -2.90
C LYS A 4 -8.15 4.79 -1.65
N GLU A 5 -8.47 3.52 -1.39
CA GLU A 5 -7.68 2.72 -0.41
C GLU A 5 -7.43 1.25 -0.81
N PHE A 6 -7.76 0.83 -2.04
CA PHE A 6 -7.44 -0.55 -2.49
C PHE A 6 -6.00 -0.73 -3.00
N ALA A 7 -5.20 0.33 -3.07
CA ALA A 7 -3.79 0.24 -3.44
C ALA A 7 -2.85 -0.11 -2.27
N SER A 8 -3.31 -0.12 -1.02
CA SER A 8 -2.39 -0.20 0.14
C SER A 8 -1.88 -1.61 0.45
N GLU A 9 -2.56 -2.68 0.08
CA GLU A 9 -2.16 -4.06 0.43
C GLU A 9 -0.88 -4.50 -0.33
N GLU A 10 -0.70 -4.07 -1.58
CA GLU A 10 0.55 -4.37 -2.34
C GLU A 10 1.66 -3.39 -2.06
N ASN A 11 1.29 -2.13 -1.83
CA ASN A 11 2.22 -1.15 -1.30
C ASN A 11 2.69 -1.52 0.12
N PHE A 12 1.94 -2.28 0.90
CA PHE A 12 2.34 -2.74 2.24
C PHE A 12 3.43 -3.81 2.17
N GLY A 13 3.27 -4.81 1.29
CA GLY A 13 4.31 -5.81 1.01
C GLY A 13 5.57 -5.19 0.40
N SER A 14 5.40 -4.30 -0.59
CA SER A 14 6.51 -3.57 -1.21
C SER A 14 7.17 -2.57 -0.25
N SER A 15 6.43 -1.90 0.64
CA SER A 15 7.01 -1.01 1.65
C SER A 15 7.74 -1.79 2.74
N LEU A 16 7.25 -2.96 3.15
CA LEU A 16 8.00 -3.90 3.98
C LEU A 16 9.31 -4.32 3.30
N LEU A 17 9.25 -4.67 2.00
CA LEU A 17 10.43 -5.04 1.23
C LEU A 17 11.43 -3.87 1.10
N LEU A 18 10.96 -2.65 0.87
CA LEU A 18 11.77 -1.44 0.82
C LEU A 18 12.40 -1.11 2.18
N VAL A 19 11.65 -1.29 3.27
CA VAL A 19 12.15 -1.11 4.64
C VAL A 19 13.19 -2.18 4.98
N LEU A 20 12.98 -3.44 4.59
CA LEU A 20 13.94 -4.53 4.75
C LEU A 20 15.21 -4.29 3.90
N LEU A 21 15.07 -3.79 2.66
CA LEU A 21 16.20 -3.40 1.82
C LEU A 21 16.98 -2.22 2.41
N ALA A 22 16.28 -1.20 2.93
CA ALA A 22 16.91 -0.08 3.63
C ALA A 22 17.64 -0.54 4.90
N MET A 23 17.06 -1.49 5.64
CA MET A 23 17.70 -2.13 6.80
C MET A 23 18.99 -2.86 6.41
N VAL A 24 18.97 -3.67 5.35
CA VAL A 24 20.17 -4.36 4.82
C VAL A 24 21.22 -3.35 4.34
N PHE A 25 20.81 -2.25 3.70
CA PHE A 25 21.73 -1.20 3.23
C PHE A 25 22.41 -0.46 4.38
N VAL A 26 21.68 -0.09 5.43
CA VAL A 26 22.25 0.56 6.63
C VAL A 26 23.19 -0.40 7.39
N LEU A 27 22.84 -1.68 7.49
CA LEU A 27 23.67 -2.70 8.12
C LEU A 27 24.94 -3.01 7.31
N THR A 28 24.88 -3.00 5.99
CA THR A 28 26.07 -3.18 5.13
C THR A 28 26.99 -1.97 5.16
N PHE A 29 26.46 -0.74 5.19
CA PHE A 29 27.30 0.48 5.29
C PHE A 29 27.98 0.63 6.65
N THR A 30 27.31 0.27 7.74
CA THR A 30 27.88 0.31 9.08
C THR A 30 28.97 -0.75 9.27
N THR A 31 28.80 -1.94 8.69
CA THR A 31 29.82 -3.01 8.71
C THR A 31 31.01 -2.69 7.79
N LEU A 32 30.78 -2.12 6.59
CA LEU A 32 31.84 -1.66 5.68
C LEU A 32 32.61 -0.45 6.25
N GLY A 33 31.92 0.47 6.93
CA GLY A 33 32.53 1.60 7.63
C GLY A 33 33.45 1.18 8.78
N CYS A 34 33.15 0.05 9.43
CA CYS A 34 34.03 -0.57 10.43
C CYS A 34 35.27 -1.25 9.81
N TRP A 35 35.17 -1.76 8.58
CA TRP A 35 36.32 -2.41 7.91
C TRP A 35 37.33 -1.41 7.34
N SER A 36 36.88 -0.23 6.89
CA SER A 36 37.75 0.75 6.22
C SER A 36 38.72 1.51 7.15
N ARG A 37 38.42 1.64 8.45
CA ARG A 37 39.28 2.40 9.39
C ARG A 37 40.48 1.65 9.95
N ASN A 38 40.65 0.35 9.68
CA ASN A 38 41.72 -0.45 10.29
C ASN A 38 42.95 -0.67 9.38
N ALA A 39 43.03 0.00 8.23
CA ALA A 39 44.06 -0.29 7.22
C ALA A 39 45.28 0.65 7.18
N SER A 40 45.40 1.69 8.03
CA SER A 40 46.62 2.51 8.03
C SER A 40 46.94 3.17 9.38
N GLY A 41 47.81 2.55 10.18
CA GLY A 41 48.27 3.17 11.42
C GLY A 41 49.37 2.38 12.14
N ARG A 42 50.54 3.01 12.28
CA ARG A 42 51.84 2.50 12.78
C ARG A 42 51.76 1.69 14.10
N PRO A 43 52.65 0.70 14.33
CA PRO A 43 52.53 -0.30 15.41
C PRO A 43 52.71 0.20 16.85
N ALA A 44 53.02 1.47 17.10
CA ALA A 44 53.48 1.94 18.42
C ALA A 44 52.42 2.62 19.33
N ARG A 45 51.14 2.70 18.94
CA ARG A 45 50.06 3.33 19.76
C ARG A 45 48.89 2.41 20.09
N LYS A 46 49.11 1.09 20.11
CA LYS A 46 48.03 0.07 20.17
C LYS A 46 47.39 -0.15 21.55
N ALA A 47 48.07 0.19 22.65
CA ALA A 47 47.58 -0.15 24.00
C ALA A 47 46.50 0.82 24.57
N LEU A 48 46.59 2.12 24.28
CA LEU A 48 45.62 3.12 24.77
C LEU A 48 44.42 3.31 23.82
N ALA A 49 44.58 3.05 22.52
CA ALA A 49 43.49 3.12 21.54
C ALA A 49 42.52 1.92 21.61
N ALA A 50 42.98 0.76 22.08
CA ALA A 50 42.14 -0.44 22.22
C ALA A 50 41.01 -0.25 23.25
N ARG A 51 41.24 0.55 24.31
CA ARG A 51 40.26 0.80 25.37
C ARG A 51 39.15 1.76 24.92
N SER A 52 39.43 2.79 24.12
CA SER A 52 38.38 3.69 23.61
C SER A 52 37.65 3.14 22.37
N ALA A 53 38.31 2.28 21.57
CA ALA A 53 37.67 1.62 20.44
C ALA A 53 36.58 0.62 20.88
N ALA A 54 36.82 -0.17 21.94
CA ALA A 54 35.83 -1.11 22.47
C ALA A 54 34.56 -0.40 22.99
N TRP A 55 34.70 0.76 23.63
CA TRP A 55 33.56 1.55 24.11
C TRP A 55 32.74 2.17 22.98
N ASN A 56 33.38 2.60 21.89
CA ASN A 56 32.68 3.15 20.72
C ASN A 56 31.92 2.06 19.93
N VAL A 57 32.46 0.83 19.85
CA VAL A 57 31.78 -0.30 19.21
C VAL A 57 30.62 -0.80 20.07
N LEU A 58 30.80 -0.89 21.40
CA LEU A 58 29.73 -1.30 22.31
C LEU A 58 28.57 -0.29 22.35
N GLY A 59 28.88 1.01 22.37
CA GLY A 59 27.89 2.08 22.27
C GLY A 59 27.16 2.11 20.92
N SER A 60 27.87 1.81 19.83
CA SER A 60 27.27 1.72 18.49
C SER A 60 26.31 0.53 18.39
N CYS A 61 26.66 -0.64 18.94
CA CYS A 61 25.76 -1.79 19.00
C CYS A 61 24.52 -1.51 19.87
N ALA A 62 24.68 -0.85 21.02
CA ALA A 62 23.56 -0.49 21.89
C ALA A 62 22.60 0.51 21.22
N LEU A 63 23.13 1.48 20.47
CA LEU A 63 22.33 2.43 19.70
C LEU A 63 21.60 1.74 18.54
N VAL A 64 22.26 0.82 17.82
CA VAL A 64 21.62 0.03 16.76
C VAL A 64 20.49 -0.83 17.32
N LEU A 65 20.69 -1.51 18.44
CA LEU A 65 19.65 -2.31 19.09
C LEU A 65 18.47 -1.44 19.55
N PHE A 66 18.74 -0.25 20.11
CA PHE A 66 17.69 0.69 20.50
C PHE A 66 16.87 1.18 19.30
N VAL A 67 17.53 1.50 18.18
CA VAL A 67 16.85 1.91 16.94
C VAL A 67 16.01 0.76 16.38
N VAL A 68 16.53 -0.46 16.33
CA VAL A 68 15.77 -1.63 15.86
C VAL A 68 14.54 -1.89 16.72
N VAL A 69 14.67 -1.85 18.05
CA VAL A 69 13.55 -2.06 18.99
C VAL A 69 12.52 -0.93 18.90
N ALA A 70 12.95 0.32 18.79
CA ALA A 70 12.03 1.45 18.61
C ALA A 70 11.22 1.32 17.31
N TRP A 71 11.86 0.89 16.21
CA TRP A 71 11.18 0.69 14.94
C TRP A 71 10.27 -0.54 14.94
N THR A 72 10.63 -1.65 15.59
CA THR A 72 9.72 -2.81 15.72
C THR A 72 8.51 -2.48 16.58
N MET A 73 8.68 -1.66 17.62
CA MET A 73 7.57 -1.16 18.42
C MET A 73 6.61 -0.29 17.58
N VAL A 74 7.15 0.59 16.73
CA VAL A 74 6.36 1.43 15.81
C VAL A 74 5.57 0.57 14.81
N THR A 75 6.16 -0.49 14.25
CA THR A 75 5.43 -1.37 13.30
C THR A 75 4.33 -2.17 13.99
N ILE A 76 4.59 -2.71 15.19
CA ILE A 76 3.60 -3.47 15.97
C ILE A 76 2.41 -2.57 16.36
N VAL A 77 2.68 -1.36 16.84
CA VAL A 77 1.63 -0.40 17.19
C VAL A 77 0.87 0.08 15.95
N GLY A 78 1.56 0.35 14.84
CA GLY A 78 0.92 0.70 13.57
C GLY A 78 -0.06 -0.37 13.10
N VAL A 79 0.35 -1.64 13.09
CA VAL A 79 -0.51 -2.77 12.70
C VAL A 79 -1.70 -2.92 13.66
N GLY A 80 -1.49 -2.79 14.96
CA GLY A 80 -2.55 -2.92 15.98
C GLY A 80 -3.57 -1.78 16.01
N LEU A 81 -3.18 -0.57 15.61
CA LEU A 81 -4.08 0.58 15.50
C LEU A 81 -4.89 0.54 14.20
N ILE A 82 -4.26 0.17 13.07
CA ILE A 82 -4.92 0.08 11.76
C ILE A 82 -5.94 -1.09 11.74
N GLY A 83 -5.69 -2.17 12.48
CA GLY A 83 -6.67 -3.26 12.63
C GLY A 83 -8.01 -2.82 13.24
N ARG A 84 -8.01 -1.78 14.10
CA ARG A 84 -9.24 -1.26 14.74
C ARG A 84 -10.08 -0.37 13.82
N THR A 85 -9.50 0.23 12.78
CA THR A 85 -10.22 1.10 11.83
C THR A 85 -10.88 0.32 10.68
N ARG A 86 -10.52 -0.95 10.47
CA ARG A 86 -11.09 -1.82 9.41
C ARG A 86 -12.60 -2.05 9.48
N SER A 87 -13.24 -1.86 10.64
CA SER A 87 -14.70 -2.05 10.78
C SER A 87 -15.55 -0.94 10.12
N GLY A 88 -14.94 0.13 9.61
CA GLY A 88 -15.68 1.30 9.11
C GLY A 88 -16.24 1.20 7.69
N ASN A 89 -15.65 0.38 6.80
CA ASN A 89 -15.87 0.56 5.36
C ASN A 89 -16.22 -0.71 4.56
N ALA A 90 -16.69 -1.77 5.25
CA ALA A 90 -17.17 -2.97 4.56
C ALA A 90 -18.38 -2.63 3.66
N PHE A 91 -18.25 -2.90 2.36
CA PHE A 91 -19.30 -2.72 1.36
C PHE A 91 -20.60 -3.38 1.84
N ASN A 92 -21.59 -2.54 2.15
CA ASN A 92 -22.88 -2.98 2.70
C ASN A 92 -24.01 -2.62 1.71
N PRO A 93 -24.45 -3.56 0.86
CA PRO A 93 -25.49 -3.32 -0.13
C PRO A 93 -26.79 -2.76 0.46
N HIS A 94 -27.18 -3.24 1.65
CA HIS A 94 -28.39 -2.80 2.35
C HIS A 94 -28.32 -1.33 2.78
N LYS A 95 -27.15 -0.87 3.25
CA LYS A 95 -26.94 0.55 3.62
C LYS A 95 -26.98 1.46 2.39
N ILE A 96 -26.41 1.02 1.26
CA ILE A 96 -26.40 1.79 0.00
C ILE A 96 -27.82 1.92 -0.56
N LEU A 97 -28.61 0.84 -0.52
CA LEU A 97 -30.02 0.83 -0.93
C LEU A 97 -30.96 1.46 0.10
N GLN A 98 -30.45 1.87 1.28
CA GLN A 98 -31.22 2.41 2.40
C GLN A 98 -32.37 1.49 2.87
N VAL A 99 -32.14 0.19 2.80
CA VAL A 99 -33.11 -0.85 3.21
C VAL A 99 -32.61 -1.59 4.45
N PRO A 100 -33.51 -2.12 5.30
CA PRO A 100 -33.11 -2.95 6.43
C PRO A 100 -32.46 -4.25 5.95
N SER A 101 -31.55 -4.82 6.74
CA SER A 101 -30.84 -6.06 6.40
C SER A 101 -31.77 -7.27 6.23
N SER A 102 -32.97 -7.23 6.82
CA SER A 102 -34.00 -8.28 6.75
C SER A 102 -35.05 -8.05 5.64
N CYS A 103 -34.81 -7.14 4.70
CA CYS A 103 -35.76 -6.81 3.64
C CYS A 103 -35.96 -7.94 2.63
N SER A 104 -37.14 -7.99 2.01
CA SER A 104 -37.45 -8.92 0.93
C SER A 104 -36.82 -8.48 -0.41
N GLN A 105 -36.67 -9.41 -1.36
CA GLN A 105 -36.22 -9.07 -2.72
C GLN A 105 -37.14 -8.07 -3.43
N ALA A 106 -38.43 -8.04 -3.09
CA ALA A 106 -39.39 -7.09 -3.67
C ALA A 106 -39.10 -5.66 -3.20
N GLU A 107 -38.75 -5.49 -1.92
CA GLU A 107 -38.38 -4.19 -1.33
C GLU A 107 -37.07 -3.66 -1.92
N ILE A 108 -36.08 -4.53 -2.10
CA ILE A 108 -34.81 -4.19 -2.76
C ILE A 108 -35.05 -3.64 -4.17
N ARG A 109 -35.90 -4.31 -4.96
CA ARG A 109 -36.26 -3.86 -6.32
C ARG A 109 -37.02 -2.54 -6.30
N LYS A 110 -37.87 -2.31 -5.29
CA LYS A 110 -38.61 -1.05 -5.13
C LYS A 110 -37.65 0.10 -4.83
N ALA A 111 -36.81 -0.05 -3.80
CA ALA A 111 -35.82 0.96 -3.41
C ALA A 111 -34.85 1.31 -4.56
N TYR A 112 -34.37 0.29 -5.29
CA TYR A 112 -33.52 0.52 -6.45
C TYR A 112 -34.19 1.40 -7.52
N ARG A 113 -35.47 1.15 -7.83
CA ARG A 113 -36.21 1.95 -8.83
C ARG A 113 -36.42 3.40 -8.39
N GLU A 114 -36.65 3.63 -7.10
CA GLU A 114 -36.84 4.97 -6.55
C GLU A 114 -35.52 5.75 -6.57
N LEU A 115 -34.43 5.15 -6.08
CA LEU A 115 -33.10 5.77 -6.04
C LEU A 115 -32.49 5.98 -7.43
N SER A 116 -32.70 5.03 -8.36
CA SER A 116 -32.19 5.15 -9.73
C SER A 116 -32.76 6.37 -10.46
N LYS A 117 -34.02 6.74 -10.21
CA LYS A 117 -34.62 7.93 -10.83
C LYS A 117 -33.97 9.22 -10.36
N VAL A 118 -33.50 9.26 -9.12
CA VAL A 118 -32.90 10.47 -8.53
C VAL A 118 -31.43 10.62 -8.93
N LEU A 119 -30.72 9.49 -9.00
CA LEU A 119 -29.26 9.42 -9.22
C LEU A 119 -28.87 9.25 -10.68
N HIS A 120 -29.82 9.11 -11.62
CA HIS A 120 -29.51 8.91 -13.02
C HIS A 120 -28.73 10.11 -13.60
N PRO A 121 -27.63 9.90 -14.35
CA PRO A 121 -26.78 10.99 -14.87
C PRO A 121 -27.50 11.92 -15.86
N ASP A 122 -28.61 11.47 -16.44
CA ASP A 122 -29.46 12.25 -17.35
C ASP A 122 -30.37 13.27 -16.61
N VAL A 123 -30.46 13.19 -15.28
CA VAL A 123 -31.26 14.11 -14.46
C VAL A 123 -30.39 15.32 -14.07
N ARG A 124 -30.70 16.47 -14.66
CA ARG A 124 -30.01 17.75 -14.39
C ARG A 124 -30.16 18.16 -12.92
N GLY A 125 -29.04 18.22 -12.19
CA GLY A 125 -28.94 18.81 -10.84
C GLY A 125 -28.59 17.85 -9.71
N THR A 126 -28.81 16.53 -9.87
CA THR A 126 -28.54 15.49 -8.83
C THR A 126 -27.83 14.24 -9.36
N GLY A 127 -27.46 14.21 -10.64
CA GLY A 127 -26.78 13.08 -11.28
C GLY A 127 -25.36 12.86 -10.75
N ASP A 128 -25.25 12.13 -9.64
CA ASP A 128 -23.97 11.60 -9.17
C ASP A 128 -23.75 10.22 -9.77
N GLU A 129 -23.03 10.17 -10.89
CA GLU A 129 -22.67 8.94 -11.59
C GLU A 129 -21.96 7.93 -10.67
N ALA A 130 -21.13 8.42 -9.74
CA ALA A 130 -20.44 7.54 -8.80
C ALA A 130 -21.42 6.86 -7.83
N GLN A 131 -22.44 7.59 -7.35
CA GLN A 131 -23.49 7.02 -6.52
C GLN A 131 -24.39 6.06 -7.29
N PHE A 132 -24.67 6.34 -8.56
CA PHE A 132 -25.43 5.41 -9.41
C PHE A 132 -24.66 4.09 -9.63
N ILE A 133 -23.35 4.16 -9.88
CA ILE A 133 -22.50 2.98 -9.97
C ILE A 133 -22.58 2.18 -8.67
N LEU A 134 -22.39 2.82 -7.51
CA LEU A 134 -22.52 2.17 -6.19
C LEU A 134 -23.88 1.51 -5.97
N LEU A 135 -24.97 2.20 -6.34
CA LEU A 135 -26.34 1.70 -6.25
C LEU A 135 -26.54 0.45 -7.12
N SER A 136 -26.06 0.49 -8.37
CA SER A 136 -26.17 -0.62 -9.31
C SER A 136 -25.38 -1.85 -8.84
N THR A 137 -24.19 -1.62 -8.26
CA THR A 137 -23.32 -2.64 -7.67
C THR A 137 -23.98 -3.28 -6.45
N ALA A 138 -24.61 -2.49 -5.56
CA ALA A 138 -25.37 -3.00 -4.42
C ALA A 138 -26.57 -3.86 -4.84
N TYR A 139 -27.35 -3.40 -5.84
CA TYR A 139 -28.46 -4.18 -6.39
C TYR A 139 -28.00 -5.51 -6.99
N ARG A 140 -26.89 -5.48 -7.74
CA ARG A 140 -26.28 -6.67 -8.35
C ARG A 140 -25.85 -7.68 -7.29
N ALA A 141 -25.25 -7.22 -6.19
CA ALA A 141 -24.83 -8.07 -5.07
C ALA A 141 -25.98 -8.84 -4.42
N LEU A 142 -27.18 -8.27 -4.34
CA LEU A 142 -28.30 -8.91 -3.65
C LEU A 142 -29.19 -9.76 -4.57
N ILE A 143 -29.34 -9.37 -5.84
CA ILE A 143 -30.33 -9.96 -6.76
C ILE A 143 -29.70 -10.93 -7.77
N LYS A 144 -28.51 -10.64 -8.32
CA LYS A 144 -27.93 -11.48 -9.38
C LYS A 144 -27.20 -12.68 -8.79
N SER A 145 -27.63 -13.89 -9.16
CA SER A 145 -27.09 -15.17 -8.64
C SER A 145 -25.54 -15.27 -8.60
N PRO A 146 -24.79 -14.98 -9.69
CA PRO A 146 -23.32 -15.07 -9.62
C PRO A 146 -22.69 -14.01 -8.72
N ALA A 147 -23.21 -12.79 -8.74
CA ALA A 147 -22.70 -11.69 -7.92
C ALA A 147 -23.03 -11.85 -6.43
N LYS A 148 -24.15 -12.53 -6.12
CA LYS A 148 -24.54 -12.85 -4.75
C LYS A 148 -23.59 -13.83 -4.10
N GLU A 149 -23.17 -14.86 -4.83
CA GLU A 149 -22.16 -15.80 -4.33
C GLU A 149 -20.79 -15.12 -4.18
N ASN A 150 -20.40 -14.30 -5.15
CA ASN A 150 -19.18 -13.49 -5.05
C ASN A 150 -19.19 -12.58 -3.81
N TYR A 151 -20.31 -11.91 -3.53
CA TYR A 151 -20.45 -11.09 -2.33
C TYR A 151 -20.35 -11.93 -1.06
N ARG A 152 -20.89 -13.16 -1.05
CA ARG A 152 -20.79 -14.08 0.09
C ARG A 152 -19.36 -14.56 0.36
N LEU A 153 -18.58 -14.78 -0.70
CA LEU A 153 -17.20 -15.30 -0.62
C LEU A 153 -16.15 -14.20 -0.42
N PHE A 154 -16.29 -13.07 -1.12
CA PHE A 154 -15.28 -12.01 -1.21
C PHE A 154 -15.71 -10.68 -0.59
N GLY A 155 -16.97 -10.53 -0.14
CA GLY A 155 -17.49 -9.26 0.37
C GLY A 155 -17.76 -8.20 -0.70
N HIS A 156 -17.62 -8.53 -1.99
CA HIS A 156 -17.92 -7.64 -3.12
C HIS A 156 -18.57 -8.42 -4.29
N PRO A 157 -19.58 -7.86 -4.99
CA PRO A 157 -20.28 -8.53 -6.09
C PRO A 157 -19.42 -8.89 -7.30
N ASP A 158 -18.32 -8.17 -7.50
CA ASP A 158 -17.42 -8.36 -8.65
C ASP A 158 -16.36 -9.45 -8.39
N GLY A 159 -16.39 -10.09 -7.22
CA GLY A 159 -15.54 -11.25 -6.91
C GLY A 159 -14.05 -10.90 -6.89
N SER A 160 -13.22 -11.85 -7.37
CA SER A 160 -11.77 -11.65 -7.49
C SER A 160 -11.39 -10.52 -8.44
N ASP A 161 -12.28 -10.12 -9.36
CA ASP A 161 -12.01 -9.04 -10.30
C ASP A 161 -12.03 -7.67 -9.61
N ALA A 162 -12.81 -7.45 -8.54
CA ALA A 162 -12.66 -6.24 -7.72
C ALA A 162 -11.31 -6.18 -6.99
N LEU A 163 -10.73 -7.34 -6.68
CA LEU A 163 -9.40 -7.45 -6.07
C LEU A 163 -8.28 -7.43 -7.12
N GLY A 164 -8.58 -7.68 -8.41
CA GLY A 164 -7.61 -7.81 -9.50
C GLY A 164 -7.64 -6.69 -10.55
N ALA A 165 -8.74 -5.95 -10.70
CA ALA A 165 -8.93 -4.93 -11.75
C ALA A 165 -8.09 -3.66 -11.54
N ASP A 166 -7.65 -3.37 -10.31
CA ASP A 166 -6.69 -2.29 -10.03
C ASP A 166 -5.23 -2.71 -10.36
N ARG A 167 -4.97 -3.99 -10.66
CA ARG A 167 -3.60 -4.55 -10.77
C ARG A 167 -2.90 -4.54 -12.15
N PRO A 168 -3.50 -4.21 -13.32
CA PRO A 168 -2.73 -4.17 -14.57
C PRO A 168 -2.33 -2.75 -15.05
N GLU A 169 -3.08 -1.69 -14.72
CA GLU A 169 -2.80 -0.37 -15.29
C GLU A 169 -1.68 0.40 -14.57
N ALA A 170 -1.68 0.35 -13.23
CA ALA A 170 -0.68 1.06 -12.44
C ALA A 170 0.72 0.46 -12.62
N LEU A 171 0.81 -0.88 -12.64
CA LEU A 171 2.05 -1.60 -12.93
C LEU A 171 2.52 -1.37 -14.37
N GLY A 172 1.60 -1.34 -15.35
CA GLY A 172 1.92 -0.98 -16.73
C GLY A 172 2.46 0.44 -16.88
N ARG A 173 1.82 1.43 -16.23
CA ARG A 173 2.30 2.83 -16.20
C ARG A 173 3.65 2.97 -15.50
N PHE A 174 3.87 2.26 -14.39
CA PHE A 174 5.15 2.25 -13.69
C PHE A 174 6.26 1.61 -14.55
N TYR A 175 6.00 0.45 -15.16
CA TYR A 175 6.96 -0.21 -16.06
C TYR A 175 7.35 0.70 -17.24
N ASN A 176 6.37 1.37 -17.84
CA ASN A 176 6.62 2.34 -18.90
C ASN A 176 7.42 3.57 -18.40
N TRP A 177 7.14 4.09 -17.20
CA TRP A 177 7.90 5.19 -16.61
C TRP A 177 9.35 4.79 -16.28
N VAL A 178 9.58 3.59 -15.71
CA VAL A 178 10.92 3.06 -15.40
C VAL A 178 11.72 2.88 -16.68
N THR A 179 11.14 2.26 -17.70
CA THR A 179 11.81 2.03 -18.98
C THR A 179 12.13 3.35 -19.69
N GLN A 180 11.21 4.32 -19.69
CA GLN A 180 11.46 5.65 -20.22
C GLN A 180 12.56 6.39 -19.45
N SER A 181 12.58 6.28 -18.12
CA SER A 181 13.61 6.90 -17.28
C SER A 181 15.00 6.30 -17.54
N VAL A 182 15.10 4.99 -17.68
CA VAL A 182 16.36 4.29 -18.03
C VAL A 182 16.83 4.69 -19.42
N GLN A 183 15.93 4.78 -20.40
CA GLN A 183 16.26 5.22 -21.75
C GLN A 183 16.72 6.69 -21.79
N SER A 184 16.00 7.59 -21.12
CA SER A 184 16.37 9.01 -21.00
C SER A 184 17.71 9.19 -20.30
N PHE A 185 17.97 8.41 -19.24
CA PHE A 185 19.26 8.43 -18.55
C PHE A 185 20.40 7.90 -19.44
N GLY A 186 20.16 6.84 -20.20
CA GLY A 186 21.13 6.31 -21.17
C GLY A 186 21.47 7.32 -22.28
N GLN A 187 20.47 8.04 -22.79
CA GLN A 187 20.68 9.12 -23.76
C GLN A 187 21.48 10.28 -23.16
N TRP A 188 21.15 10.69 -21.93
CA TRP A 188 21.87 11.73 -21.20
C TRP A 188 23.32 11.33 -20.89
N LEU A 189 23.58 10.08 -20.52
CA LEU A 189 24.94 9.58 -20.30
C LEU A 189 25.77 9.61 -21.58
N ARG A 190 25.17 9.23 -22.71
CA ARG A 190 25.85 9.26 -24.02
C ARG A 190 26.18 10.69 -24.44
N THR A 191 25.32 11.66 -24.18
CA THR A 191 25.61 13.08 -24.49
C THR A 191 26.62 13.71 -23.54
N LYS A 192 26.66 13.28 -22.27
CA LYS A 192 27.62 13.81 -21.28
C LYS A 192 29.02 13.19 -21.35
N PHE A 193 29.12 11.92 -21.70
CA PHE A 193 30.38 11.16 -21.60
C PHE A 193 30.79 10.44 -22.89
N GLY A 194 29.97 10.46 -23.94
CA GLY A 194 30.36 10.01 -25.27
C GLY A 194 31.33 11.01 -25.89
N ARG A 195 32.63 10.68 -25.89
CA ARG A 195 33.58 11.35 -26.79
C ARG A 195 33.15 11.08 -28.23
N THR A 196 33.14 12.15 -29.03
CA THR A 196 33.03 12.12 -30.51
C THR A 196 34.07 11.22 -31.13
#